data_AF-A0A0N5CST0-F1
#
_entry.id   AF-A0A0N5CST0-F1
#
_cell.length_a   1.000
_cell.length_b   1.000
_cell.length_c   1.000
_cell.angle_alpha   90.00
_cell.angle_beta   90.00
_cell.angle_gamma   90.00
#
_symmetry.space_group_name_H-M   'P 1'
#
loop_
_entity.id
_entity.type
_entity.pdbx_description
1 polymer ?
#
loop_
_entity_poly.entity_id
_entity_poly.type
_entity_poly.pdbx_seq_one_letter_code
_entity_poly.pdbx_strand_id
1 'polypeptide(L)'
;MLAFSLFQGGQEHLCKNLAQLRDRESMLSNCLQICSDLKVMTEDGRKVLNDSEALVPSYQAMLDVLTVHIEKAENLLSRFSLQSQNSVVRQLQEFCDDAKNVRTEAVRRIELWDQFVSECNLSWKQLDDVRRPLEKIEKHGLRNFDKMLEDLENLKVLFLRCSFLTNLPSQLLSLSSQLYPVTKVYREAKAVKENVEEIEKRIENLLDSMSAEFRVREEIVRSLLVISDELISTDNLLTHGSISPCKHEEMQLQLDAIRAHLTMLDEDIDKYNSNRIYLNGEEDISTKHNFERLSEVEETLKRVKFDDRVEEGHLINEAVEVLTVERPDEHPGNVSNMQTIGDEYDLYDLSSSSIASEDDESSNFQTPPNEVRFLVNERESETNAPSANLGLSPVPEDPNPRQYERQRIRWRRILRTALPLQV
;
A
#
# COMPACT_ATOMS: atom_id res chain seq x y z
N MET A 1 -69.51 -46.33 74.38
CA MET A 1 -69.09 -45.09 73.72
C MET A 1 -67.59 -45.08 73.43
N LEU A 2 -66.69 -45.01 74.44
CA LEU A 2 -65.23 -44.84 74.25
C LEU A 2 -64.56 -45.70 73.16
N ALA A 3 -64.88 -47.00 73.09
CA ALA A 3 -64.35 -47.89 72.05
C ALA A 3 -64.76 -47.50 70.61
N PHE A 4 -65.95 -46.91 70.44
CA PHE A 4 -66.50 -46.50 69.15
C PHE A 4 -65.84 -45.22 68.64
N SER A 5 -65.61 -44.25 69.53
CA SER A 5 -64.86 -43.01 69.21
C SER A 5 -63.38 -43.29 68.89
N LEU A 6 -62.76 -44.26 69.57
CA LEU A 6 -61.41 -44.72 69.22
C LEU A 6 -61.37 -45.40 67.84
N PHE A 7 -62.40 -46.18 67.49
CA PHE A 7 -62.50 -46.81 66.17
C PHE A 7 -62.70 -45.78 65.05
N GLN A 8 -63.56 -44.77 65.24
CA GLN A 8 -63.73 -43.67 64.28
C GLN A 8 -62.45 -42.84 64.10
N GLY A 9 -61.76 -42.49 65.19
CA GLY A 9 -60.46 -41.79 65.11
C GLY A 9 -59.38 -42.59 64.37
N GLY A 10 -59.36 -43.91 64.58
CA GLY A 10 -58.50 -44.84 63.84
C GLY A 10 -58.83 -44.89 62.35
N GLN A 11 -60.11 -44.95 61.97
CA GLN A 11 -60.54 -44.91 60.57
C GLN A 11 -60.18 -43.58 59.90
N GLU A 12 -60.42 -42.43 60.55
CA GLU A 12 -60.02 -41.13 60.00
C GLU A 12 -58.52 -41.03 59.74
N HIS A 13 -57.70 -41.48 60.69
CA HIS A 13 -56.24 -41.49 60.55
C HIS A 13 -55.80 -42.39 59.38
N LEU A 14 -56.39 -43.58 59.24
CA LEU A 14 -56.13 -44.46 58.10
C LEU A 14 -56.56 -43.84 56.76
N CYS A 15 -57.72 -43.20 56.68
CA CYS A 15 -58.17 -42.51 55.47
C CYS A 15 -57.25 -41.32 55.11
N LYS A 16 -56.79 -40.54 56.09
CA LYS A 16 -55.84 -39.44 55.90
C LYS A 16 -54.49 -39.96 55.38
N ASN A 17 -53.99 -41.07 55.93
CA ASN A 17 -52.72 -41.67 55.51
C ASN A 17 -52.83 -42.31 54.11
N LEU A 18 -53.95 -42.96 53.78
CA LEU A 18 -54.20 -43.49 52.43
C LEU A 18 -54.30 -42.38 51.37
N ALA A 19 -54.90 -41.24 51.69
CA ALA A 19 -54.90 -40.07 50.81
C ALA A 19 -53.47 -39.56 50.57
N GLN A 20 -52.69 -39.34 51.64
CA GLN A 20 -51.29 -38.88 51.54
C GLN A 20 -50.39 -39.85 50.74
N LEU A 21 -50.59 -41.16 50.89
CA LEU A 21 -49.87 -42.16 50.10
C LEU A 21 -50.24 -42.09 48.61
N ARG A 22 -51.54 -41.96 48.29
CA ARG A 22 -52.03 -41.84 46.91
C ARG A 22 -51.58 -40.54 46.24
N ASP A 23 -51.57 -39.43 46.98
CA ASP A 23 -51.07 -38.13 46.50
C ASP A 23 -49.56 -38.21 46.22
N ARG A 24 -48.80 -38.90 47.08
CA ARG A 24 -47.36 -39.14 46.90
C ARG A 24 -47.07 -40.05 45.70
N GLU A 25 -47.85 -41.10 45.50
CA GLU A 25 -47.75 -41.99 44.34
C GLU A 25 -48.07 -41.24 43.03
N SER A 26 -49.13 -40.43 43.03
CA SER A 26 -49.48 -39.53 41.92
C SER A 26 -48.35 -38.54 41.60
N MET A 27 -47.76 -37.90 42.62
CA MET A 27 -46.60 -37.03 42.42
C MET A 27 -45.38 -37.75 41.85
N LEU A 28 -45.09 -38.99 42.28
CA LEU A 28 -43.98 -39.77 41.73
C LEU A 28 -44.22 -40.22 40.28
N SER A 29 -45.47 -40.52 39.92
CA SER A 29 -45.86 -40.77 38.52
C SER A 29 -45.63 -39.53 37.64
N ASN A 30 -46.04 -38.35 38.13
CA ASN A 30 -45.81 -37.08 37.43
C ASN A 30 -44.31 -36.75 37.30
N CYS A 31 -43.49 -37.05 38.32
CA CYS A 31 -42.04 -36.92 38.23
C CYS A 31 -41.46 -37.85 37.15
N LEU A 32 -41.89 -39.11 37.07
CA LEU A 32 -41.43 -40.04 36.03
C LEU A 32 -41.77 -39.55 34.61
N GLN A 33 -42.98 -39.03 34.40
CA GLN A 33 -43.37 -38.46 33.11
C GLN A 33 -42.50 -37.26 32.73
N ILE A 34 -42.30 -36.30 33.66
CA ILE A 34 -41.47 -35.12 33.38
C ILE A 34 -39.99 -35.49 33.23
N CYS A 35 -39.49 -36.55 33.88
CA CYS A 35 -38.17 -37.11 33.60
C CYS A 35 -38.05 -37.63 32.15
N SER A 36 -39.06 -38.34 31.63
CA SER A 36 -39.05 -38.76 30.23
C SER A 36 -39.17 -37.58 29.27
N ASP A 37 -40.04 -36.61 29.57
CA ASP A 37 -40.25 -35.44 28.72
C ASP A 37 -38.99 -34.57 28.64
N LEU A 38 -38.40 -34.23 29.79
CA LEU A 38 -37.13 -33.48 29.85
C LEU A 38 -35.98 -34.22 29.17
N LYS A 39 -35.91 -35.55 29.29
CA LYS A 39 -34.87 -36.35 28.61
C LYS A 39 -35.00 -36.30 27.08
N VAL A 40 -36.22 -36.31 26.55
CA VAL A 40 -36.43 -36.15 25.10
C VAL A 40 -36.13 -34.72 24.67
N MET A 41 -36.65 -33.72 25.39
CA MET A 41 -36.44 -32.29 25.05
C MET A 41 -34.96 -31.85 25.17
N THR A 42 -34.18 -32.40 26.11
CA THR A 42 -32.74 -32.13 26.21
C THR A 42 -31.96 -32.76 25.07
N GLU A 43 -32.29 -33.98 24.67
CA GLU A 43 -31.66 -34.68 23.55
C GLU A 43 -32.01 -34.00 22.20
N ASP A 44 -33.27 -33.62 21.99
CA ASP A 44 -33.68 -32.88 20.79
C ASP A 44 -33.13 -31.45 20.78
N GLY A 45 -33.06 -30.77 21.92
CA GLY A 45 -32.36 -29.48 22.05
C GLY A 45 -30.87 -29.59 21.72
N ARG A 46 -30.18 -30.66 22.16
CA ARG A 46 -28.79 -30.94 21.76
C ARG A 46 -28.65 -31.23 20.26
N LYS A 47 -29.65 -31.85 19.60
CA LYS A 47 -29.65 -32.00 18.13
C LYS A 47 -29.75 -30.65 17.43
N VAL A 48 -30.69 -29.79 17.83
CA VAL A 48 -30.87 -28.45 17.24
C VAL A 48 -29.63 -27.56 17.48
N LEU A 49 -28.92 -27.73 18.60
CA LEU A 49 -27.63 -27.08 18.86
C LEU A 49 -26.45 -27.65 18.04
N ASN A 50 -26.55 -28.89 17.54
CA ASN A 50 -25.51 -29.51 16.69
C ASN A 50 -25.86 -29.52 15.20
N ASP A 51 -27.06 -29.08 14.82
CA ASP A 51 -27.46 -28.87 13.44
C ASP A 51 -26.75 -27.65 12.85
N SER A 52 -26.13 -27.86 11.68
CA SER A 52 -25.30 -26.89 10.98
C SER A 52 -26.08 -25.92 10.10
N GLU A 53 -27.38 -26.15 9.88
CA GLU A 53 -28.29 -25.26 9.15
C GLU A 53 -29.45 -24.76 10.04
N ALA A 54 -29.35 -24.95 11.36
CA ALA A 54 -30.31 -24.45 12.34
C ALA A 54 -30.49 -22.92 12.26
N LEU A 55 -31.74 -22.48 12.41
CA LEU A 55 -32.14 -21.07 12.38
C LEU A 55 -32.68 -20.63 13.74
N VAL A 56 -32.62 -19.32 14.03
CA VAL A 56 -33.14 -18.73 15.29
C VAL A 56 -34.56 -19.18 15.67
N PRO A 57 -35.55 -19.29 14.76
CA PRO A 57 -36.88 -19.80 15.11
C PRO A 57 -36.86 -21.24 15.66
N SER A 58 -35.91 -22.09 15.25
CA SER A 58 -35.74 -23.45 15.79
C SER A 58 -35.21 -23.41 17.22
N TYR A 59 -34.31 -22.47 17.54
CA TYR A 59 -33.86 -22.25 18.92
C TYR A 59 -34.99 -21.68 19.80
N GLN A 60 -35.77 -20.72 19.30
CA GLN A 60 -36.90 -20.11 20.02
C GLN A 60 -38.00 -21.15 20.33
N ALA A 61 -38.47 -21.89 19.33
CA ALA A 61 -39.50 -22.92 19.53
C ALA A 61 -39.05 -24.03 20.51
N MET A 62 -37.76 -24.39 20.50
CA MET A 62 -37.19 -25.31 21.47
C MET A 62 -37.11 -24.71 22.88
N LEU A 63 -36.70 -23.45 23.01
CA LEU A 63 -36.63 -22.72 24.29
C LEU A 63 -38.00 -22.58 24.97
N ASP A 64 -39.06 -22.27 24.22
CA ASP A 64 -40.42 -22.14 24.75
C ASP A 64 -40.90 -23.46 25.39
N VAL A 65 -40.79 -24.56 24.62
CA VAL A 65 -41.21 -25.90 25.08
C VAL A 65 -40.34 -26.38 26.24
N LEU A 66 -39.02 -26.16 26.18
CA LEU A 66 -38.09 -26.57 27.22
C LEU A 66 -38.32 -25.81 28.54
N THR A 67 -38.59 -24.50 28.46
CA THR A 67 -38.85 -23.64 29.64
C THR A 67 -40.11 -24.09 30.37
N VAL A 68 -41.21 -24.35 29.64
CA VAL A 68 -42.46 -24.88 30.22
C VAL A 68 -42.26 -26.23 30.93
N HIS A 69 -41.31 -27.06 30.51
CA HIS A 69 -41.03 -28.33 31.21
C HIS A 69 -40.06 -28.18 32.38
N ILE A 70 -39.11 -27.24 32.33
CA ILE A 70 -38.28 -26.85 33.48
C ILE A 70 -39.17 -26.29 34.60
N GLU A 71 -40.09 -25.37 34.28
CA GLU A 71 -41.03 -24.80 35.26
C GLU A 71 -41.91 -25.88 35.92
N LYS A 72 -42.44 -26.84 35.15
CA LYS A 72 -43.17 -27.99 35.71
C LYS A 72 -42.31 -28.81 36.66
N ALA A 73 -41.04 -29.05 36.31
CA ALA A 73 -40.11 -29.81 37.15
C ALA A 73 -39.79 -29.06 38.46
N GLU A 74 -39.51 -27.75 38.41
CA GLU A 74 -39.23 -26.94 39.60
C GLU A 74 -40.46 -26.81 40.52
N ASN A 75 -41.66 -26.71 39.95
CA ASN A 75 -42.94 -26.74 40.68
C ASN A 75 -43.27 -28.13 41.30
N LEU A 76 -42.64 -29.22 40.85
CA LEU A 76 -42.69 -30.50 41.55
C LEU A 76 -41.58 -30.65 42.57
N LEU A 77 -40.33 -30.30 42.23
CA LEU A 77 -39.17 -30.40 43.13
C LEU A 77 -39.38 -29.62 44.43
N SER A 78 -39.94 -28.42 44.35
CA SER A 78 -40.31 -27.58 45.51
C SER A 78 -41.37 -28.18 46.45
N ARG A 79 -42.09 -29.24 46.02
CA ARG A 79 -43.06 -29.98 46.84
C ARG A 79 -42.43 -31.15 47.60
N PHE A 80 -41.16 -31.48 47.32
CA PHE A 80 -40.38 -32.45 48.08
C PHE A 80 -39.43 -31.75 49.06
N SER A 81 -39.16 -32.38 50.20
CA SER A 81 -38.10 -31.91 51.11
C SER A 81 -36.72 -32.10 50.48
N LEU A 82 -35.82 -31.15 50.67
CA LEU A 82 -34.41 -31.18 50.24
C LEU A 82 -33.64 -32.43 50.70
N GLN A 83 -34.15 -33.16 51.71
CA GLN A 83 -33.56 -34.39 52.25
C GLN A 83 -34.16 -35.68 51.67
N SER A 84 -34.99 -35.60 50.62
CA SER A 84 -35.65 -36.79 50.04
C SER A 84 -34.61 -37.71 49.35
N GLN A 85 -34.40 -38.91 49.90
CA GLN A 85 -33.48 -39.91 49.33
C GLN A 85 -34.02 -40.60 48.06
N ASN A 86 -35.20 -40.21 47.57
CA ASN A 86 -35.89 -40.88 46.46
C ASN A 86 -35.12 -40.71 45.13
N SER A 87 -34.81 -41.83 44.48
CA SER A 87 -34.08 -41.87 43.21
C SER A 87 -34.78 -41.11 42.08
N VAL A 88 -36.11 -41.15 42.00
CA VAL A 88 -36.90 -40.45 40.98
C VAL A 88 -36.80 -38.93 41.14
N VAL A 89 -36.78 -38.43 42.38
CA VAL A 89 -36.64 -36.99 42.67
C VAL A 89 -35.23 -36.52 42.32
N ARG A 90 -34.21 -37.34 42.55
CA ARG A 90 -32.83 -37.05 42.12
C ARG A 90 -32.69 -37.02 40.60
N GLN A 91 -33.26 -37.99 39.89
CA GLN A 91 -33.29 -38.01 38.42
C GLN A 91 -34.03 -36.80 37.84
N LEU A 92 -35.13 -36.37 38.46
CA LEU A 92 -35.84 -35.16 38.05
C LEU A 92 -34.96 -33.90 38.21
N GLN A 93 -34.18 -33.82 39.28
CA GLN A 93 -33.22 -32.73 39.47
C GLN A 93 -32.09 -32.79 38.43
N GLU A 94 -31.48 -33.96 38.22
CA GLU A 94 -30.42 -34.18 37.21
C GLU A 94 -30.89 -33.76 35.81
N PHE A 95 -32.06 -34.21 35.34
CA PHE A 95 -32.61 -33.82 34.04
C PHE A 95 -33.06 -32.35 33.98
N CYS A 96 -33.50 -31.76 35.10
CA CYS A 96 -33.86 -30.34 35.15
C CYS A 96 -32.64 -29.43 35.03
N ASP A 97 -31.53 -29.79 35.66
CA ASP A 97 -30.29 -29.02 35.57
C ASP A 97 -29.60 -29.22 34.20
N ASP A 98 -29.68 -30.41 33.60
CA ASP A 98 -29.26 -30.63 32.20
C ASP A 98 -30.13 -29.85 31.20
N ALA A 99 -31.45 -29.73 31.45
CA ALA A 99 -32.35 -28.88 30.67
C ALA A 99 -32.02 -27.39 30.80
N LYS A 100 -31.64 -26.91 31.98
CA LYS A 100 -31.15 -25.54 32.17
C LYS A 100 -29.87 -25.27 31.38
N ASN A 101 -28.95 -26.23 31.32
CA ASN A 101 -27.71 -26.12 30.53
C ASN A 101 -27.98 -26.02 29.02
N VAL A 102 -28.93 -26.82 28.49
CA VAL A 102 -29.36 -26.71 27.09
C VAL A 102 -30.05 -25.36 26.84
N ARG A 103 -30.89 -24.89 27.78
CA ARG A 103 -31.57 -23.59 27.70
C ARG A 103 -30.59 -22.41 27.67
N THR A 104 -29.57 -22.39 28.54
CA THR A 104 -28.60 -21.28 28.58
C THR A 104 -27.73 -21.20 27.34
N GLU A 105 -27.27 -22.33 26.80
CA GLU A 105 -26.53 -22.37 25.52
C GLU A 105 -27.40 -21.90 24.35
N ALA A 106 -28.68 -22.29 24.30
CA ALA A 106 -29.60 -21.85 23.25
C ALA A 106 -29.90 -20.33 23.32
N VAL A 107 -30.06 -19.76 24.52
CA VAL A 107 -30.18 -18.29 24.69
C VAL A 107 -28.89 -17.59 24.22
N ARG A 108 -27.72 -18.04 24.69
CA ARG A 108 -26.41 -17.48 24.31
C ARG A 108 -26.19 -17.47 22.79
N ARG A 109 -26.70 -18.47 22.07
CA ARG A 109 -26.61 -18.53 20.60
C ARG A 109 -27.53 -17.55 19.89
N ILE A 110 -28.72 -17.28 20.42
CA ILE A 110 -29.60 -16.25 19.86
C ILE A 110 -28.94 -14.87 20.03
N GLU A 111 -28.42 -14.59 21.22
CA GLU A 111 -27.69 -13.33 21.49
C GLU A 111 -26.48 -13.14 20.57
N LEU A 112 -25.67 -14.19 20.35
CA LEU A 112 -24.55 -14.16 19.39
C LEU A 112 -25.01 -14.03 17.94
N TRP A 113 -26.13 -14.64 17.57
CA TRP A 113 -26.68 -14.54 16.22
C TRP A 113 -27.13 -13.11 15.92
N ASP A 114 -27.84 -12.47 16.84
CA ASP A 114 -28.30 -11.09 16.67
C ASP A 114 -27.13 -10.10 16.64
N GLN A 115 -26.07 -10.34 17.44
CA GLN A 115 -24.80 -9.62 17.32
C GLN A 115 -24.15 -9.83 15.94
N PHE A 116 -24.04 -11.07 15.45
CA PHE A 116 -23.47 -11.36 14.14
C PHE A 116 -24.26 -10.68 13.00
N VAL A 117 -25.60 -10.74 13.05
CA VAL A 117 -26.46 -10.11 12.04
C VAL A 117 -26.34 -8.58 12.10
N SER A 118 -26.25 -7.98 13.29
CA SER A 118 -25.97 -6.55 13.45
C SER A 118 -24.65 -6.15 12.78
N GLU A 119 -23.55 -6.82 13.14
CA GLU A 119 -22.23 -6.51 12.62
C GLU A 119 -22.10 -6.79 11.12
N CYS A 120 -22.72 -7.86 10.59
CA CYS A 120 -22.77 -8.12 9.15
C CYS A 120 -23.55 -7.05 8.39
N ASN A 121 -24.70 -6.60 8.91
CA ASN A 121 -25.49 -5.54 8.26
C ASN A 121 -24.75 -4.18 8.29
N LEU A 122 -24.09 -3.86 9.41
CA LEU A 122 -23.19 -2.72 9.51
C LEU A 122 -22.06 -2.81 8.47
N SER A 123 -21.44 -3.99 8.37
CA SER A 123 -20.32 -4.26 7.46
C SER A 123 -20.71 -4.08 5.99
N TRP A 124 -21.84 -4.66 5.56
CA TRP A 124 -22.32 -4.50 4.18
C TRP A 124 -22.66 -3.05 3.86
N LYS A 125 -23.24 -2.30 4.80
CA LYS A 125 -23.48 -0.86 4.61
C LYS A 125 -22.18 -0.07 4.46
N GLN A 126 -21.19 -0.33 5.32
CA GLN A 126 -19.89 0.35 5.26
C GLN A 126 -19.09 0.00 3.99
N LEU A 127 -19.15 -1.26 3.54
CA LEU A 127 -18.59 -1.69 2.25
C LEU A 127 -19.26 -0.95 1.09
N ASP A 128 -20.58 -0.76 1.12
CA ASP A 128 -21.31 -0.08 0.06
C ASP A 128 -21.08 1.45 0.06
N ASP A 129 -20.90 2.05 1.23
CA ASP A 129 -20.46 3.46 1.40
C ASP A 129 -19.06 3.72 0.78
N VAL A 130 -18.23 2.69 0.62
CA VAL A 130 -16.93 2.75 -0.09
C VAL A 130 -17.07 2.35 -1.56
N ARG A 131 -17.86 1.30 -1.87
CA ARG A 131 -18.07 0.80 -3.23
C ARG A 131 -18.68 1.85 -4.16
N ARG A 132 -19.72 2.57 -3.71
CA ARG A 132 -20.42 3.58 -4.52
C ARG A 132 -19.51 4.69 -5.07
N PRO A 133 -18.68 5.39 -4.26
CA PRO A 133 -17.79 6.41 -4.78
C PRO A 133 -16.64 5.81 -5.61
N LEU A 134 -16.12 4.62 -5.28
CA LEU A 134 -15.13 3.92 -6.11
C LEU A 134 -15.70 3.63 -7.51
N GLU A 135 -16.87 3.01 -7.59
CA GLU A 135 -17.59 2.74 -8.85
C GLU A 135 -17.87 4.02 -9.64
N LYS A 136 -18.12 5.16 -8.98
CA LYS A 136 -18.31 6.44 -9.66
C LYS A 136 -17.04 6.88 -10.39
N ILE A 137 -15.88 6.78 -9.72
CA ILE A 137 -14.58 7.16 -10.28
C ILE A 137 -14.15 6.19 -11.39
N GLU A 138 -14.32 4.88 -11.20
CA GLU A 138 -14.11 3.87 -12.24
C GLU A 138 -14.94 4.17 -13.51
N LYS A 139 -16.19 4.66 -13.35
CA LYS A 139 -17.10 4.99 -14.46
C LYS A 139 -16.87 6.36 -15.09
N HIS A 140 -15.98 7.21 -14.58
CA HIS A 140 -15.68 8.50 -15.21
C HIS A 140 -14.91 8.35 -16.54
N GLY A 141 -14.08 7.32 -16.69
CA GLY A 141 -13.27 7.09 -17.90
C GLY A 141 -12.28 8.23 -18.19
N LEU A 142 -12.16 8.61 -19.47
CA LEU A 142 -11.29 9.69 -19.95
C LEU A 142 -11.82 11.07 -19.51
N ARG A 143 -10.97 11.88 -18.88
CA ARG A 143 -11.30 13.23 -18.37
C ARG A 143 -10.10 14.18 -18.36
N ASN A 144 -10.35 15.48 -18.16
CA ASN A 144 -9.29 16.47 -18.05
C ASN A 144 -8.48 16.31 -16.75
N PHE A 145 -7.24 16.80 -16.77
CA PHE A 145 -6.25 16.75 -15.69
C PHE A 145 -6.85 17.09 -14.30
N ASP A 146 -7.59 18.20 -14.18
CA ASP A 146 -8.12 18.68 -12.89
C ASP A 146 -9.10 17.68 -12.25
N LYS A 147 -9.99 17.07 -13.06
CA LYS A 147 -10.96 16.08 -12.58
C LYS A 147 -10.29 14.76 -12.22
N MET A 148 -9.25 14.38 -12.96
CA MET A 148 -8.44 13.22 -12.59
C MET A 148 -7.69 13.46 -11.29
N LEU A 149 -7.23 14.69 -11.03
CA LEU A 149 -6.54 15.07 -9.81
C LEU A 149 -7.49 15.10 -8.60
N GLU A 150 -8.71 15.64 -8.79
CA GLU A 150 -9.80 15.58 -7.82
C GLU A 150 -10.14 14.11 -7.48
N ASP A 151 -10.33 13.26 -8.49
CA ASP A 151 -10.59 11.83 -8.30
C ASP A 151 -9.43 11.10 -7.60
N LEU A 152 -8.17 11.43 -7.91
CA LEU A 152 -7.00 10.84 -7.26
C LEU A 152 -6.96 11.20 -5.77
N GLU A 153 -7.29 12.44 -5.40
CA GLU A 153 -7.36 12.85 -3.99
C GLU A 153 -8.56 12.21 -3.29
N ASN A 154 -9.72 12.14 -3.96
CA ASN A 154 -10.88 11.39 -3.47
C ASN A 154 -10.52 9.90 -3.20
N LEU A 155 -9.73 9.26 -4.07
CA LEU A 155 -9.25 7.88 -3.85
C LEU A 155 -8.31 7.75 -2.64
N LYS A 156 -7.40 8.72 -2.42
CA LYS A 156 -6.55 8.74 -1.20
C LYS A 156 -7.40 8.88 0.06
N VAL A 157 -8.39 9.77 0.06
CA VAL A 157 -9.32 9.97 1.18
C VAL A 157 -10.15 8.71 1.43
N LEU A 158 -10.65 8.04 0.38
CA LEU A 158 -11.33 6.74 0.50
C LEU A 158 -10.41 5.66 1.07
N PHE A 159 -9.18 5.53 0.58
CA PHE A 159 -8.21 4.55 1.06
C PHE A 159 -7.87 4.74 2.54
N LEU A 160 -7.65 5.99 2.98
CA LEU A 160 -7.43 6.30 4.40
C LEU A 160 -8.67 6.00 5.26
N ARG A 161 -9.87 6.29 4.74
CA ARG A 161 -11.15 5.96 5.39
C ARG A 161 -11.38 4.44 5.47
N CYS A 162 -10.85 3.62 4.55
CA CYS A 162 -10.99 2.17 4.57
C CYS A 162 -10.30 1.46 5.73
N SER A 163 -9.54 2.16 6.58
CA SER A 163 -8.79 1.59 7.71
C SER A 163 -9.62 0.71 8.66
N PHE A 164 -10.93 0.94 8.82
CA PHE A 164 -11.82 0.08 9.63
C PHE A 164 -12.03 -1.32 9.04
N LEU A 165 -11.92 -1.49 7.71
CA LEU A 165 -12.10 -2.77 7.02
C LEU A 165 -11.05 -3.82 7.45
N THR A 166 -9.92 -3.39 8.03
CA THR A 166 -8.83 -4.28 8.45
C THR A 166 -9.19 -5.19 9.65
N ASN A 167 -10.05 -4.73 10.56
CA ASN A 167 -10.43 -5.47 11.77
C ASN A 167 -11.80 -6.17 11.64
N LEU A 168 -12.62 -5.72 10.71
CA LEU A 168 -14.00 -6.15 10.53
C LEU A 168 -14.12 -7.65 10.14
N PRO A 169 -13.31 -8.20 9.22
CA PRO A 169 -13.32 -9.63 8.91
C PRO A 169 -12.91 -10.52 10.09
N SER A 170 -11.95 -10.10 10.94
CA SER A 170 -11.51 -10.93 12.07
C SER A 170 -12.55 -10.96 13.19
N GLN A 171 -13.27 -9.85 13.41
CA GLN A 171 -14.43 -9.79 14.30
C GLN A 171 -15.56 -10.73 13.83
N LEU A 172 -15.96 -10.66 12.56
CA LEU A 172 -17.02 -11.52 12.01
C LEU A 172 -16.62 -13.00 11.99
N LEU A 173 -15.36 -13.33 11.68
CA LEU A 173 -14.86 -14.70 11.73
C LEU A 173 -14.83 -15.24 13.18
N SER A 174 -14.48 -14.41 14.16
CA SER A 174 -14.55 -14.76 15.59
C SER A 174 -15.99 -15.07 16.03
N LEU A 175 -16.96 -14.22 15.67
CA LEU A 175 -18.38 -14.48 15.94
C LEU A 175 -18.87 -15.76 15.24
N SER A 176 -18.48 -15.99 13.98
CA SER A 176 -18.83 -17.22 13.25
C SER A 176 -18.24 -18.48 13.88
N SER A 177 -17.07 -18.38 14.52
CA SER A 177 -16.43 -19.49 15.23
C SER A 177 -17.16 -19.84 16.54
N GLN A 178 -17.75 -18.84 17.22
CA GLN A 178 -18.56 -19.04 18.43
C GLN A 178 -19.98 -19.56 18.13
N LEU A 179 -20.44 -19.41 16.88
CA LEU A 179 -21.70 -19.92 16.35
C LEU A 179 -21.55 -21.26 15.60
N TYR A 180 -20.37 -21.89 15.64
CA TYR A 180 -20.16 -23.25 15.14
C TYR A 180 -21.16 -24.23 15.81
N PRO A 181 -21.83 -25.13 15.06
CA PRO A 181 -21.53 -25.55 13.69
C PRO A 181 -22.27 -24.80 12.57
N VAL A 182 -22.95 -23.68 12.81
CA VAL A 182 -23.90 -23.12 11.84
C VAL A 182 -23.19 -22.52 10.61
N THR A 183 -23.23 -23.23 9.46
CA THR A 183 -22.33 -22.94 8.34
C THR A 183 -22.69 -21.67 7.58
N LYS A 184 -23.96 -21.24 7.62
CA LYS A 184 -24.42 -20.00 6.98
C LYS A 184 -23.63 -18.78 7.49
N VAL A 185 -23.44 -18.70 8.81
CA VAL A 185 -22.72 -17.63 9.50
C VAL A 185 -21.27 -17.54 8.99
N TYR A 186 -20.60 -18.69 8.89
CA TYR A 186 -19.24 -18.77 8.35
C TYR A 186 -19.17 -18.39 6.86
N ARG A 187 -20.14 -18.83 6.05
CA ARG A 187 -20.25 -18.46 4.62
C ARG A 187 -20.41 -16.94 4.44
N GLU A 188 -21.25 -16.29 5.25
CA GLU A 188 -21.46 -14.84 5.20
C GLU A 188 -20.23 -14.05 5.69
N ALA A 189 -19.60 -14.46 6.79
CA ALA A 189 -18.35 -13.85 7.27
C ALA A 189 -17.22 -13.93 6.23
N LYS A 190 -17.11 -15.07 5.53
CA LYS A 190 -16.13 -15.27 4.45
C LYS A 190 -16.43 -14.37 3.24
N ALA A 191 -17.70 -14.25 2.82
CA ALA A 191 -18.09 -13.39 1.70
C ALA A 191 -17.81 -11.90 1.98
N VAL A 192 -18.01 -11.45 3.22
CA VAL A 192 -17.63 -10.09 3.66
C VAL A 192 -16.11 -9.88 3.58
N LYS A 193 -15.31 -10.85 4.06
CA LYS A 193 -13.84 -10.81 3.93
C LYS A 193 -13.40 -10.69 2.46
N GLU A 194 -13.97 -11.50 1.58
CA GLU A 194 -13.61 -11.50 0.16
C GLU A 194 -13.98 -10.17 -0.52
N ASN A 195 -15.07 -9.51 -0.11
CA ASN A 195 -15.44 -8.17 -0.56
C ASN A 195 -14.49 -7.07 -0.03
N VAL A 196 -13.97 -7.20 1.20
CA VAL A 196 -12.92 -6.30 1.73
C VAL A 196 -11.66 -6.40 0.86
N GLU A 197 -11.18 -7.62 0.62
CA GLU A 197 -9.95 -7.87 -0.15
C GLU A 197 -10.08 -7.43 -1.63
N GLU A 198 -11.28 -7.57 -2.22
CA GLU A 198 -11.55 -7.03 -3.56
C GLU A 198 -11.53 -5.49 -3.59
N ILE A 199 -12.20 -4.83 -2.65
CA ILE A 199 -12.31 -3.35 -2.62
C ILE A 199 -10.95 -2.71 -2.29
N GLU A 200 -10.17 -3.23 -1.33
CA GLU A 200 -8.80 -2.76 -1.09
C GLU A 200 -7.98 -2.83 -2.39
N LYS A 201 -7.99 -3.99 -3.07
CA LYS A 201 -7.21 -4.21 -4.29
C LYS A 201 -7.67 -3.31 -5.45
N ARG A 202 -8.97 -3.03 -5.60
CA ARG A 202 -9.49 -2.12 -6.64
C ARG A 202 -9.06 -0.67 -6.39
N ILE A 203 -9.07 -0.22 -5.13
CA ILE A 203 -8.57 1.12 -4.77
C ILE A 203 -7.05 1.21 -5.03
N GLU A 204 -6.27 0.20 -4.63
CA GLU A 204 -4.81 0.18 -4.86
C GLU A 204 -4.47 0.17 -6.37
N ASN A 205 -5.09 -0.72 -7.15
CA ASN A 205 -4.91 -0.79 -8.61
C ASN A 205 -5.22 0.56 -9.29
N LEU A 206 -6.35 1.19 -8.92
CA LEU A 206 -6.79 2.43 -9.54
C LEU A 206 -5.90 3.61 -9.12
N LEU A 207 -5.46 3.66 -7.86
CA LEU A 207 -4.51 4.66 -7.35
C LEU A 207 -3.17 4.56 -8.08
N ASP A 208 -2.59 3.35 -8.20
CA ASP A 208 -1.29 3.16 -8.86
C ASP A 208 -1.39 3.42 -10.38
N SER A 209 -2.46 2.96 -11.04
CA SER A 209 -2.66 3.16 -12.48
C SER A 209 -2.91 4.63 -12.85
N MET A 210 -3.75 5.35 -12.09
CA MET A 210 -3.91 6.80 -12.23
C MET A 210 -2.61 7.54 -11.92
N SER A 211 -1.88 7.14 -10.87
CA SER A 211 -0.58 7.75 -10.53
C SER A 211 0.50 7.50 -11.60
N ALA A 212 0.42 6.40 -12.35
CA ALA A 212 1.33 6.13 -13.46
C ALA A 212 1.06 7.08 -14.65
N GLU A 213 -0.21 7.28 -15.02
CA GLU A 213 -0.58 8.25 -16.07
C GLU A 213 -0.15 9.69 -15.72
N PHE A 214 -0.27 10.10 -14.45
CA PHE A 214 0.26 11.39 -13.97
C PHE A 214 1.78 11.48 -14.12
N ARG A 215 2.53 10.44 -13.73
CA ARG A 215 4.00 10.43 -13.82
C ARG A 215 4.49 10.58 -15.25
N VAL A 216 3.90 9.85 -16.20
CA VAL A 216 4.29 9.93 -17.62
C VAL A 216 3.98 11.32 -18.19
N ARG A 217 2.80 11.89 -17.87
CA ARG A 217 2.47 13.28 -18.24
C ARG A 217 3.49 14.29 -17.69
N GLU A 218 3.84 14.16 -16.41
CA GLU A 218 4.76 15.07 -15.73
C GLU A 218 6.18 14.97 -16.33
N GLU A 219 6.61 13.76 -16.72
CA GLU A 219 7.90 13.54 -17.40
C GLU A 219 7.91 14.20 -18.77
N ILE A 220 6.90 13.96 -19.61
CA ILE A 220 6.76 14.59 -20.94
C ILE A 220 6.78 16.12 -20.83
N VAL A 221 6.01 16.69 -19.89
CA VAL A 221 5.98 18.14 -19.66
C VAL A 221 7.35 18.67 -19.20
N ARG A 222 8.07 17.94 -18.34
CA ARG A 222 9.42 18.33 -17.93
C ARG A 222 10.43 18.26 -19.09
N SER A 223 10.35 17.25 -19.96
CA SER A 223 11.16 17.17 -21.19
C SER A 223 10.88 18.31 -22.18
N LEU A 224 9.60 18.64 -22.40
CA LEU A 224 9.20 19.77 -23.26
C LEU A 224 9.72 21.11 -22.74
N LEU A 225 9.76 21.30 -21.41
CA LEU A 225 10.33 22.50 -20.77
C LEU A 225 11.86 22.57 -20.89
N VAL A 226 12.56 21.47 -20.61
CA VAL A 226 14.04 21.44 -20.74
C VAL A 226 14.47 21.76 -22.17
N ILE A 227 13.83 21.14 -23.18
CA ILE A 227 14.13 21.43 -24.58
C ILE A 227 13.78 22.88 -24.94
N SER A 228 12.67 23.42 -24.42
CA SER A 228 12.32 24.84 -24.61
C SER A 228 13.40 25.78 -24.06
N ASP A 229 13.94 25.49 -22.88
CA ASP A 229 14.98 26.28 -22.22
C ASP A 229 16.35 26.14 -22.92
N GLU A 230 16.70 24.96 -23.42
CA GLU A 230 17.89 24.73 -24.27
C GLU A 230 17.79 25.51 -25.59
N LEU A 231 16.60 25.56 -26.20
CA LEU A 231 16.31 26.39 -27.39
C LEU A 231 16.32 27.89 -27.07
N ILE A 232 15.95 28.32 -25.85
CA ILE A 232 16.13 29.72 -25.41
C ILE A 232 17.62 30.03 -25.25
N SER A 233 18.38 29.12 -24.64
CA SER A 233 19.82 29.31 -24.37
C SER A 233 20.62 29.44 -25.68
N THR A 234 20.40 28.54 -26.63
CA THR A 234 21.06 28.56 -27.95
C THR A 234 20.72 29.82 -28.75
N ASP A 235 19.45 30.22 -28.84
CA ASP A 235 19.05 31.45 -29.57
C ASP A 235 19.65 32.73 -28.96
N ASN A 236 19.74 32.82 -27.63
CA ASN A 236 20.40 33.94 -26.95
C ASN A 236 21.91 33.97 -27.25
N LEU A 237 22.57 32.82 -27.30
CA LEU A 237 23.99 32.73 -27.67
C LEU A 237 24.22 33.15 -29.13
N LEU A 238 23.31 32.81 -30.05
CA LEU A 238 23.36 33.25 -31.45
C LEU A 238 23.09 34.75 -31.61
N THR A 239 22.15 35.30 -30.83
CA THR A 239 21.72 36.70 -30.94
C THR A 239 22.70 37.69 -30.28
N HIS A 240 23.52 37.23 -29.32
CA HIS A 240 24.40 38.09 -28.53
C HIS A 240 25.90 37.72 -28.57
N GLY A 241 26.27 36.59 -29.15
CA GLY A 241 27.65 36.12 -29.24
C GLY A 241 28.33 36.42 -30.59
N SER A 242 29.64 36.68 -30.56
CA SER A 242 30.51 36.53 -31.74
C SER A 242 30.86 35.04 -31.91
N ILE A 243 30.29 34.40 -32.92
CA ILE A 243 30.38 32.95 -33.15
C ILE A 243 31.65 32.63 -33.97
N SER A 244 32.50 31.73 -33.46
CA SER A 244 33.62 31.16 -34.22
C SER A 244 33.18 29.90 -35.00
N PRO A 245 33.88 29.48 -36.07
CA PRO A 245 33.48 28.31 -36.87
C PRO A 245 33.30 27.03 -36.04
N CYS A 246 34.28 26.70 -35.18
CA CYS A 246 34.22 25.59 -34.24
C CYS A 246 32.93 25.61 -33.37
N LYS A 247 32.53 26.78 -32.85
CA LYS A 247 31.29 26.93 -32.05
C LYS A 247 30.01 26.80 -32.87
N HIS A 248 30.05 27.10 -34.16
CA HIS A 248 28.93 26.89 -35.07
C HIS A 248 28.70 25.40 -35.31
N GLU A 249 29.77 24.63 -35.52
CA GLU A 249 29.70 23.17 -35.61
C GLU A 249 29.22 22.53 -34.30
N GLU A 250 29.73 22.97 -33.14
CA GLU A 250 29.23 22.56 -31.81
C GLU A 250 27.71 22.83 -31.66
N MET A 251 27.26 24.04 -32.03
CA MET A 251 25.85 24.42 -31.97
C MET A 251 25.01 23.61 -32.95
N GLN A 252 25.49 23.33 -34.17
CA GLN A 252 24.72 22.53 -35.12
C GLN A 252 24.56 21.08 -34.66
N LEU A 253 25.61 20.48 -34.06
CA LEU A 253 25.52 19.18 -33.41
C LEU A 253 24.53 19.16 -32.23
N GLN A 254 24.46 20.26 -31.46
CA GLN A 254 23.46 20.40 -30.38
C GLN A 254 22.03 20.51 -30.93
N LEU A 255 21.80 21.26 -32.01
CA LEU A 255 20.46 21.38 -32.62
C LEU A 255 20.00 20.06 -33.26
N ASP A 256 20.90 19.28 -33.89
CA ASP A 256 20.56 17.95 -34.39
C ASP A 256 20.32 16.92 -33.26
N ALA A 257 21.00 17.05 -32.12
CA ALA A 257 20.68 16.27 -30.92
C ALA A 257 19.30 16.65 -30.34
N ILE A 258 18.98 17.94 -30.28
CA ILE A 258 17.65 18.44 -29.86
C ILE A 258 16.56 17.98 -30.84
N ARG A 259 16.82 17.96 -32.15
CA ARG A 259 15.93 17.35 -33.15
C ARG A 259 15.64 15.89 -32.82
N ALA A 260 16.69 15.09 -32.59
CA ALA A 260 16.53 13.67 -32.26
C ALA A 260 15.73 13.46 -30.97
N HIS A 261 15.99 14.26 -29.93
CA HIS A 261 15.24 14.24 -28.68
C HIS A 261 13.76 14.61 -28.88
N LEU A 262 13.46 15.66 -29.67
CA LEU A 262 12.08 16.03 -29.99
C LEU A 262 11.36 14.95 -30.82
N THR A 263 12.03 14.28 -31.76
CA THR A 263 11.42 13.20 -32.54
C THR A 263 11.07 12.00 -31.66
N MET A 264 11.97 11.57 -30.76
CA MET A 264 11.64 10.50 -29.80
C MET A 264 10.51 10.91 -28.84
N LEU A 265 10.49 12.17 -28.41
CA LEU A 265 9.44 12.70 -27.54
C LEU A 265 8.07 12.77 -28.23
N ASP A 266 8.04 12.99 -29.55
CA ASP A 266 6.82 12.93 -30.36
C ASP A 266 6.26 11.50 -30.42
N GLU A 267 7.12 10.51 -30.68
CA GLU A 267 6.76 9.09 -30.67
C GLU A 267 6.26 8.63 -29.29
N ASP A 268 6.89 9.07 -28.20
CA ASP A 268 6.44 8.77 -26.83
C ASP A 268 5.15 9.52 -26.45
N ILE A 269 4.88 10.71 -26.99
CA ILE A 269 3.61 11.43 -26.84
C ILE A 269 2.48 10.68 -27.56
N ASP A 270 2.68 10.26 -28.80
CA ASP A 270 1.69 9.48 -29.57
C ASP A 270 1.40 8.13 -28.93
N LYS A 271 2.46 7.45 -28.45
CA LYS A 271 2.36 6.21 -27.68
C LYS A 271 1.65 6.41 -26.34
N TYR A 272 1.91 7.51 -25.63
CA TYR A 272 1.21 7.85 -24.40
C TYR A 272 -0.28 8.13 -24.65
N ASN A 273 -0.61 8.95 -25.65
CA ASN A 273 -1.99 9.23 -26.05
C ASN A 273 -2.74 7.98 -26.52
N SER A 274 -2.06 7.05 -27.19
CA SER A 274 -2.63 5.76 -27.63
C SER A 274 -2.93 4.79 -26.49
N ASN A 275 -2.26 4.93 -25.33
CA ASN A 275 -2.38 4.03 -24.18
C ASN A 275 -3.11 4.65 -22.97
N ARG A 276 -3.64 5.87 -23.10
CA ARG A 276 -4.37 6.58 -22.03
C ARG A 276 -5.71 5.90 -21.70
N ILE A 277 -5.98 5.74 -20.40
CA ILE A 277 -7.22 5.15 -19.85
C ILE A 277 -8.04 6.22 -19.12
N TYR A 278 -7.37 7.19 -18.48
CA TYR A 278 -8.00 8.17 -17.59
C TYR A 278 -7.87 9.62 -18.03
N LEU A 279 -6.79 10.01 -18.70
CA LEU A 279 -6.60 11.38 -19.20
C LEU A 279 -7.02 11.56 -20.65
N ASN A 280 -7.77 12.64 -20.89
CA ASN A 280 -7.97 13.20 -22.24
C ASN A 280 -6.63 13.66 -22.84
N GLY A 281 -6.57 13.68 -24.17
CA GLY A 281 -5.57 14.48 -24.90
C GLY A 281 -5.57 15.93 -24.41
N GLU A 282 -4.37 16.49 -24.27
CA GLU A 282 -4.14 17.87 -23.82
C GLU A 282 -3.37 18.58 -24.93
N GLU A 283 -3.99 19.58 -25.57
CA GLU A 283 -3.41 20.27 -26.74
C GLU A 283 -2.11 21.01 -26.40
N ASP A 284 -1.95 21.40 -25.13
CA ASP A 284 -0.74 22.02 -24.58
C ASP A 284 0.48 21.05 -24.49
N ILE A 285 0.26 19.74 -24.61
CA ILE A 285 1.31 18.71 -24.54
C ILE A 285 1.65 18.26 -25.96
N SER A 286 2.43 19.09 -26.66
CA SER A 286 2.86 18.84 -28.03
C SER A 286 4.31 19.30 -28.26
N THR A 287 5.06 18.53 -29.04
CA THR A 287 6.39 18.89 -29.55
C THR A 287 6.36 20.10 -30.50
N LYS A 288 5.20 20.37 -31.13
CA LYS A 288 5.06 21.27 -32.28
C LYS A 288 5.71 22.63 -32.06
N HIS A 289 5.45 23.27 -30.91
CA HIS A 289 6.02 24.58 -30.61
C HIS A 289 7.56 24.57 -30.52
N ASN A 290 8.13 23.49 -29.96
CA ASN A 290 9.58 23.32 -29.90
C ASN A 290 10.17 22.97 -31.29
N PHE A 291 9.46 22.25 -32.16
CA PHE A 291 9.88 22.06 -33.56
C PHE A 291 9.82 23.35 -34.39
N GLU A 292 8.80 24.20 -34.18
CA GLU A 292 8.70 25.52 -34.78
C GLU A 292 9.90 26.39 -34.34
N ARG A 293 10.15 26.50 -33.02
CA ARG A 293 11.29 27.25 -32.48
C ARG A 293 12.66 26.69 -32.89
N LEU A 294 12.84 25.37 -32.91
CA LEU A 294 14.08 24.74 -33.41
C LEU A 294 14.35 25.15 -34.87
N SER A 295 13.31 25.22 -35.70
CA SER A 295 13.42 25.65 -37.10
C SER A 295 13.85 27.12 -37.22
N GLU A 296 13.33 27.99 -36.35
CA GLU A 296 13.73 29.41 -36.28
C GLU A 296 15.20 29.58 -35.87
N VAL A 297 15.65 28.85 -34.84
CA VAL A 297 17.03 28.87 -34.32
C VAL A 297 18.03 28.29 -35.33
N GLU A 298 17.64 27.26 -36.06
CA GLU A 298 18.45 26.79 -37.18
C GLU A 298 18.55 27.78 -38.33
N GLU A 299 17.48 28.52 -38.63
CA GLU A 299 17.59 29.58 -39.63
C GLU A 299 18.45 30.76 -39.14
N THR A 300 18.45 31.11 -37.84
CA THR A 300 19.39 32.12 -37.32
C THR A 300 20.83 31.61 -37.43
N LEU A 301 21.11 30.36 -37.05
CA LEU A 301 22.41 29.70 -37.24
C LEU A 301 22.86 29.66 -38.72
N LYS A 302 21.95 29.37 -39.66
CA LYS A 302 22.22 29.38 -41.12
C LYS A 302 22.41 30.78 -41.71
N ARG A 303 22.01 31.84 -40.98
CA ARG A 303 22.21 33.26 -41.37
C ARG A 303 23.50 33.86 -40.80
N VAL A 304 24.18 33.18 -39.87
CA VAL A 304 25.51 33.55 -39.38
C VAL A 304 26.50 33.57 -40.56
N LYS A 305 27.34 34.60 -40.60
CA LYS A 305 28.46 34.69 -41.54
C LYS A 305 29.74 34.85 -40.74
N PHE A 306 30.73 34.03 -41.06
CA PHE A 306 32.10 34.26 -40.62
C PHE A 306 32.70 35.41 -41.43
N ASP A 307 33.68 36.11 -40.84
CA ASP A 307 34.51 37.10 -41.52
C ASP A 307 35.89 36.46 -41.70
N ASP A 308 36.31 36.25 -42.95
CA ASP A 308 37.43 35.36 -43.36
C ASP A 308 38.74 35.61 -42.58
N ARG A 309 38.91 36.83 -42.05
CA ARG A 309 40.02 37.27 -41.18
C ARG A 309 40.15 36.50 -39.86
N VAL A 310 39.10 35.78 -39.45
CA VAL A 310 39.04 35.04 -38.18
C VAL A 310 39.54 33.59 -38.36
N GLU A 311 39.49 33.03 -39.58
CA GLU A 311 39.99 31.68 -39.86
C GLU A 311 41.52 31.59 -39.72
N GLU A 312 42.27 32.57 -40.26
CA GLU A 312 43.74 32.62 -40.11
C GLU A 312 44.17 32.59 -38.63
N GLY A 313 43.44 33.30 -37.75
CA GLY A 313 43.73 33.32 -36.31
C GLY A 313 43.44 32.00 -35.60
N HIS A 314 42.39 31.27 -35.99
CA HIS A 314 42.07 29.97 -35.40
C HIS A 314 43.01 28.86 -35.90
N LEU A 315 43.34 28.83 -37.19
CA LEU A 315 44.30 27.89 -37.76
C LEU A 315 45.69 28.02 -37.11
N ILE A 316 46.10 29.24 -36.74
CA ILE A 316 47.34 29.47 -35.98
C ILE A 316 47.24 28.89 -34.56
N ASN A 317 46.14 29.11 -33.83
CA ASN A 317 46.00 28.58 -32.47
C ASN A 317 45.92 27.05 -32.43
N GLU A 318 45.16 26.43 -33.34
CA GLU A 318 45.03 24.96 -33.40
C GLU A 318 46.36 24.30 -33.83
N ALA A 319 47.09 24.91 -34.77
CA ALA A 319 48.44 24.48 -35.10
C ALA A 319 49.41 24.64 -33.92
N VAL A 320 49.31 25.71 -33.11
CA VAL A 320 50.11 25.87 -31.89
C VAL A 320 49.78 24.82 -30.85
N GLU A 321 48.50 24.49 -30.63
CA GLU A 321 48.10 23.46 -29.66
C GLU A 321 48.61 22.08 -30.08
N VAL A 322 48.45 21.69 -31.35
CA VAL A 322 49.02 20.45 -31.91
C VAL A 322 50.55 20.42 -31.80
N LEU A 323 51.24 21.53 -32.12
CA LEU A 323 52.71 21.61 -32.01
C LEU A 323 53.19 21.48 -30.55
N THR A 324 52.46 22.01 -29.57
CA THR A 324 52.81 21.82 -28.14
C THR A 324 52.61 20.39 -27.66
N VAL A 325 51.77 19.60 -28.33
CA VAL A 325 51.59 18.16 -28.04
C VAL A 325 52.67 17.31 -28.73
N GLU A 326 53.08 17.64 -29.96
CA GLU A 326 54.19 16.93 -30.63
C GLU A 326 55.59 17.30 -30.10
N ARG A 327 55.78 18.51 -29.55
CA ARG A 327 57.05 18.97 -28.96
C ARG A 327 56.84 19.80 -27.69
N PRO A 328 56.79 19.17 -26.50
CA PRO A 328 56.59 19.88 -25.23
C PRO A 328 57.75 20.81 -24.82
N ASP A 329 58.96 20.59 -25.33
CA ASP A 329 60.19 21.30 -24.91
C ASP A 329 60.58 22.50 -25.79
N GLU A 330 59.89 22.78 -26.91
CA GLU A 330 60.20 23.92 -27.80
C GLU A 330 59.09 25.00 -27.76
N HIS A 331 59.37 26.12 -27.09
CA HIS A 331 58.45 27.27 -27.10
C HIS A 331 58.30 27.90 -28.50
N PRO A 332 57.07 28.30 -28.92
CA PRO A 332 56.76 28.70 -30.30
C PRO A 332 57.41 30.02 -30.78
N GLY A 333 58.10 30.76 -29.91
CA GLY A 333 58.72 32.05 -30.26
C GLY A 333 59.99 31.98 -31.11
N ASN A 334 60.64 30.81 -31.22
CA ASN A 334 62.02 30.73 -31.74
C ASN A 334 62.15 30.59 -33.27
N VAL A 335 61.05 30.45 -34.02
CA VAL A 335 61.11 30.15 -35.47
C VAL A 335 61.44 31.38 -36.34
N SER A 336 61.36 32.61 -35.80
CA SER A 336 61.55 33.84 -36.57
C SER A 336 63.01 34.24 -36.85
N ASN A 337 63.99 33.68 -36.13
CA ASN A 337 65.39 34.14 -36.16
C ASN A 337 66.32 33.21 -36.93
N MET A 338 66.05 32.97 -38.22
CA MET A 338 66.96 32.21 -39.10
C MET A 338 67.30 32.89 -40.44
N GLN A 339 67.33 34.23 -40.49
CA GLN A 339 68.01 34.95 -41.58
C GLN A 339 68.33 36.43 -41.24
N THR A 340 69.61 36.73 -41.00
CA THR A 340 70.40 37.86 -41.55
C THR A 340 71.84 37.80 -40.98
N ILE A 341 72.83 38.35 -41.70
CA ILE A 341 74.26 38.30 -41.38
C ILE A 341 74.73 39.71 -40.97
N GLY A 342 75.60 39.81 -39.96
CA GLY A 342 76.41 41.02 -39.67
C GLY A 342 76.68 41.28 -38.18
N ASP A 343 77.96 41.19 -37.78
CA ASP A 343 78.80 42.20 -37.07
C ASP A 343 78.15 43.10 -35.97
N GLU A 344 78.76 43.42 -34.82
CA GLU A 344 80.11 43.19 -34.26
C GLU A 344 80.13 43.53 -32.73
N TYR A 345 80.90 42.80 -31.90
CA TYR A 345 81.29 43.13 -30.48
C TYR A 345 80.16 43.30 -29.42
N ASP A 346 80.33 43.12 -28.09
CA ASP A 346 81.44 42.76 -27.17
C ASP A 346 80.83 41.94 -25.98
N LEU A 347 81.45 40.88 -25.40
CA LEU A 347 82.50 40.88 -24.34
C LEU A 347 81.96 41.33 -22.94
N TYR A 348 82.03 40.61 -21.80
CA TYR A 348 82.58 39.31 -21.35
C TYR A 348 81.60 38.65 -20.33
N ASP A 349 81.74 37.34 -20.08
CA ASP A 349 81.75 36.83 -18.69
C ASP A 349 82.72 35.63 -18.57
N LEU A 350 83.22 35.34 -17.36
CA LEU A 350 84.25 34.33 -17.09
C LEU A 350 83.81 33.32 -16.01
N SER A 351 83.96 32.04 -16.33
CA SER A 351 83.66 30.91 -15.45
C SER A 351 84.43 30.95 -14.12
N SER A 352 83.75 30.60 -13.04
CA SER A 352 84.27 29.70 -11.99
C SER A 352 83.13 29.07 -11.19
N SER A 353 83.40 27.93 -10.55
CA SER A 353 82.36 27.00 -10.09
C SER A 353 82.47 26.60 -8.61
N SER A 354 81.38 25.98 -8.13
CA SER A 354 81.37 24.76 -7.28
C SER A 354 81.13 24.87 -5.76
N ILE A 355 80.50 23.79 -5.24
CA ILE A 355 80.49 23.27 -3.84
C ILE A 355 79.67 24.12 -2.83
N ALA A 356 78.45 23.71 -2.41
CA ALA A 356 78.04 22.64 -1.44
C ALA A 356 78.23 23.06 0.05
N SER A 357 77.53 22.54 1.08
CA SER A 357 76.57 21.40 1.25
C SER A 357 75.70 21.62 2.53
N GLU A 358 74.77 20.70 2.85
CA GLU A 358 74.07 20.47 4.17
C GLU A 358 73.20 21.63 4.76
N ASP A 359 71.89 21.42 5.01
CA ASP A 359 71.18 20.86 6.22
C ASP A 359 71.16 21.82 7.44
N ASP A 360 70.05 22.06 8.18
CA ASP A 360 69.26 21.07 8.94
C ASP A 360 67.91 21.60 9.52
N GLU A 361 67.02 20.67 9.91
CA GLU A 361 65.86 20.65 10.84
C GLU A 361 64.99 21.87 11.31
N SER A 362 63.65 21.67 11.17
CA SER A 362 62.61 21.75 12.23
C SER A 362 61.56 22.90 12.33
N SER A 363 60.33 22.47 12.70
CA SER A 363 59.25 23.20 13.43
C SER A 363 58.46 24.32 12.71
N ASN A 364 57.15 24.51 12.92
CA ASN A 364 56.19 23.86 13.85
C ASN A 364 54.72 23.91 13.32
N PHE A 365 53.85 23.11 13.95
CA PHE A 365 52.38 22.91 13.89
C PHE A 365 51.46 24.07 13.36
N GLN A 366 50.19 23.86 12.95
CA GLN A 366 49.15 23.11 13.68
C GLN A 366 47.85 22.78 12.88
N THR A 367 47.31 21.56 13.06
CA THR A 367 45.89 21.18 12.86
C THR A 367 45.33 20.59 14.16
N PRO A 368 43.99 20.50 14.35
CA PRO A 368 43.35 19.17 14.51
C PRO A 368 41.87 19.07 14.02
N PRO A 369 41.21 17.88 14.05
CA PRO A 369 40.02 17.55 13.23
C PRO A 369 38.83 16.88 13.99
N ASN A 370 38.45 15.63 13.60
CA ASN A 370 37.40 14.71 14.08
C ASN A 370 35.95 15.00 13.62
N GLU A 371 35.06 14.03 13.32
CA GLU A 371 35.14 12.58 13.03
C GLU A 371 33.83 12.16 12.28
N VAL A 372 33.44 10.91 11.93
CA VAL A 372 33.77 9.51 12.32
C VAL A 372 33.74 8.60 11.05
N ARG A 373 34.15 7.33 11.12
CA ARG A 373 33.97 6.29 10.08
C ARG A 373 32.73 5.41 10.30
N PHE A 374 32.25 4.72 9.26
CA PHE A 374 31.96 3.27 9.33
C PHE A 374 32.08 2.60 7.95
N LEU A 375 32.41 1.30 7.92
CA LEU A 375 32.63 0.47 6.72
C LEU A 375 31.73 -0.79 6.77
N VAL A 376 31.24 -1.24 5.62
CA VAL A 376 30.81 -2.62 5.37
C VAL A 376 31.26 -3.01 3.96
N ASN A 377 31.77 -4.24 3.79
CA ASN A 377 32.23 -4.77 2.51
C ASN A 377 31.06 -5.32 1.66
N GLU A 378 31.25 -5.35 0.34
CA GLU A 378 30.99 -6.56 -0.45
C GLU A 378 32.00 -6.62 -1.60
N ARG A 379 32.26 -7.82 -2.14
CA ARG A 379 33.40 -8.10 -3.05
C ARG A 379 32.97 -8.87 -4.29
N GLU A 380 33.59 -8.51 -5.41
CA GLU A 380 33.95 -9.35 -6.55
C GLU A 380 32.84 -10.18 -7.25
N SER A 381 32.50 -9.76 -8.46
CA SER A 381 32.12 -10.67 -9.57
C SER A 381 32.46 -9.99 -10.88
N GLU A 382 33.72 -10.10 -11.30
CA GLU A 382 34.20 -9.55 -12.58
C GLU A 382 33.85 -10.46 -13.76
N THR A 383 33.18 -9.91 -14.76
CA THR A 383 33.23 -10.38 -16.16
C THR A 383 33.38 -9.16 -17.08
N ASN A 384 34.06 -9.35 -18.22
CA ASN A 384 34.74 -8.26 -18.93
C ASN A 384 33.93 -7.59 -20.07
N ALA A 385 34.33 -6.33 -20.33
CA ALA A 385 34.14 -5.51 -21.53
C ALA A 385 32.73 -4.90 -21.80
N PRO A 386 32.65 -3.79 -22.56
CA PRO A 386 33.58 -2.65 -22.66
C PRO A 386 32.90 -1.31 -22.25
N SER A 387 33.59 -0.18 -22.47
CA SER A 387 33.23 1.11 -21.88
C SER A 387 32.02 1.83 -22.51
N ALA A 388 31.29 2.55 -21.65
CA ALA A 388 30.51 3.77 -21.91
C ALA A 388 29.45 3.77 -23.04
N ASN A 389 28.21 3.45 -22.67
CA ASN A 389 27.02 4.18 -23.14
C ASN A 389 26.27 4.70 -21.90
N LEU A 390 26.09 6.02 -21.78
CA LEU A 390 25.33 6.64 -20.68
C LEU A 390 23.82 6.60 -20.97
N GLY A 391 23.26 5.40 -21.01
CA GLY A 391 21.81 5.17 -21.08
C GLY A 391 21.18 5.08 -19.69
N LEU A 392 20.05 5.75 -19.49
CA LEU A 392 19.25 5.62 -18.26
C LEU A 392 18.69 4.19 -18.12
N SER A 393 18.55 3.71 -16.89
CA SER A 393 18.23 2.31 -16.60
C SER A 393 16.90 1.83 -17.23
N PRO A 394 16.84 0.62 -17.81
CA PRO A 394 15.59 0.05 -18.28
C PRO A 394 14.64 -0.23 -17.12
N VAL A 395 13.34 -0.04 -17.36
CA VAL A 395 12.27 -0.37 -16.40
C VAL A 395 12.14 -1.89 -16.29
N PRO A 396 12.18 -2.49 -15.09
CA PRO A 396 11.99 -3.94 -14.95
C PRO A 396 10.55 -4.37 -15.24
N GLU A 397 10.40 -5.35 -16.13
CA GLU A 397 9.14 -6.08 -16.33
C GLU A 397 8.90 -7.12 -15.21
N ASP A 398 7.63 -7.51 -15.05
CA ASP A 398 7.04 -8.42 -14.04
C ASP A 398 7.14 -8.05 -12.53
N PRO A 399 5.99 -7.98 -11.81
CA PRO A 399 5.95 -7.51 -10.43
C PRO A 399 6.16 -8.63 -9.40
N ASN A 400 7.22 -8.51 -8.58
CA ASN A 400 7.46 -9.44 -7.47
C ASN A 400 6.53 -9.15 -6.27
N PRO A 401 5.91 -10.14 -5.61
CA PRO A 401 5.11 -9.93 -4.39
C PRO A 401 5.79 -9.12 -3.28
N ARG A 402 7.12 -9.18 -3.16
CA ARG A 402 7.92 -8.41 -2.18
C ARG A 402 8.07 -6.93 -2.53
N GLN A 403 7.72 -6.53 -3.75
CA GLN A 403 7.74 -5.16 -4.25
C GLN A 403 6.51 -4.38 -3.77
N TYR A 404 5.33 -5.02 -3.80
CA TYR A 404 4.08 -4.46 -3.27
C TYR A 404 4.16 -4.14 -1.78
N GLU A 405 4.73 -5.01 -0.94
CA GLU A 405 4.87 -4.69 0.50
C GLU A 405 5.81 -3.50 0.72
N ARG A 406 6.89 -3.38 -0.07
CA ARG A 406 7.78 -2.21 -0.06
C ARG A 406 7.06 -0.94 -0.55
N GLN A 407 6.16 -1.06 -1.54
CA GLN A 407 5.31 0.04 -2.03
C GLN A 407 4.26 0.44 -0.97
N ARG A 408 3.56 -0.50 -0.33
CA ARG A 408 2.65 -0.24 0.81
C ARG A 408 3.38 0.50 1.94
N ILE A 409 4.60 0.10 2.30
CA ILE A 409 5.42 0.81 3.30
C ILE A 409 5.82 2.21 2.81
N ARG A 410 6.22 2.36 1.53
CA ARG A 410 6.58 3.66 0.92
C ARG A 410 5.40 4.62 0.91
N TRP A 411 4.23 4.19 0.44
CA TRP A 411 3.00 4.99 0.43
C TRP A 411 2.55 5.35 1.86
N ARG A 412 2.57 4.41 2.82
CA ARG A 412 2.30 4.69 4.24
C ARG A 412 3.28 5.70 4.86
N ARG A 413 4.51 5.82 4.33
CA ARG A 413 5.47 6.86 4.76
C ARG A 413 5.15 8.20 4.11
N ILE A 414 4.96 8.23 2.78
CA ILE A 414 4.63 9.45 2.01
C ILE A 414 3.36 10.11 2.54
N LEU A 415 2.27 9.35 2.74
CA LEU A 415 0.99 9.88 3.25
C LEU A 415 1.09 10.42 4.69
N ARG A 416 2.08 9.99 5.48
CA ARG A 416 2.35 10.56 6.82
C ARG A 416 3.20 11.84 6.76
N THR A 417 4.04 11.99 5.74
CA THR A 417 4.89 13.19 5.55
C THR A 417 4.25 14.25 4.64
N ALA A 418 3.15 13.93 3.95
CA ALA A 418 2.41 14.84 3.09
C ALA A 418 1.25 15.57 3.79
N LEU A 419 0.96 15.26 5.06
CA LEU A 419 0.06 16.06 5.88
C LEU A 419 0.78 17.37 6.27
N PRO A 420 0.22 18.55 5.97
CA PRO A 420 0.77 19.80 6.46
C PRO A 420 0.61 19.86 7.99
N LEU A 421 1.70 20.20 8.69
CA LEU A 421 1.65 20.52 10.11
C LEU A 421 0.84 21.81 10.30
N GLN A 422 -0.38 21.69 10.82
CA GLN A 422 -1.18 22.85 11.21
C GLN A 422 -0.61 23.47 12.49
N VAL A 423 0.07 24.61 12.35
CA VAL A 423 0.38 25.60 13.39
C VAL A 423 0.21 26.98 12.75
#